data_AF-A0A3E0KQW1-F1
#
_entry.id   AF-A0A3E0KQW1-F1
#
_cell.length_a   1.000
_cell.length_b   1.000
_cell.length_c   1.000
_cell.angle_alpha   90.00
_cell.angle_beta   90.00
_cell.angle_gamma   90.00
#
_symmetry.space_group_name_H-M   'P 1'
#
loop_
_entity.id
_entity.type
_entity.pdbx_description
1 polymer ?
#
loop_
_entity_poly.entity_id
_entity_poly.type
_entity_poly.pdbx_seq_one_letter_code
_entity_poly.pdbx_strand_id
1 'polypeptide(L)'
;MVSLSEEHKERLMQAGGNTAAALKLLEGLFSQPVVTAKDVARITGLSVPATYSLIAKFGEMGLLTEISGRRWRRVYMYRPYIELFDDDLVRAPV
;
A
#
# COMPACT_ATOMS: atom_id res chain seq x y z
N MET A 1 -2.22 0.65 -17.85
CA MET A 1 -2.02 1.33 -16.53
C MET A 1 -3.33 1.59 -15.78
N VAL A 2 -4.48 1.77 -16.45
CA VAL A 2 -5.77 2.08 -15.80
C VAL A 2 -6.38 0.91 -15.00
N SER A 3 -6.15 -0.34 -15.43
CA SER A 3 -6.87 -1.50 -14.86
C SER A 3 -6.52 -1.84 -13.40
N LEU A 4 -5.27 -1.64 -12.98
CA LEU A 4 -4.82 -2.02 -11.64
C LEU A 4 -5.31 -1.04 -10.56
N SER A 5 -5.43 0.25 -10.88
CA SER A 5 -5.98 1.24 -9.96
C SER A 5 -7.47 1.01 -9.73
N GLU A 6 -8.21 0.65 -10.77
CA GLU A 6 -9.67 0.50 -10.69
C GLU A 6 -10.07 -0.73 -9.86
N GLU A 7 -9.38 -1.86 -10.02
CA GLU A 7 -9.66 -3.08 -9.23
C GLU A 7 -9.42 -2.86 -7.72
N HIS A 8 -8.33 -2.18 -7.36
CA HIS A 8 -8.04 -1.87 -5.96
C HIS A 8 -9.03 -0.85 -5.38
N LYS A 9 -9.52 0.10 -6.19
CA LYS A 9 -10.58 1.03 -5.78
C LYS A 9 -11.89 0.32 -5.48
N GLU A 10 -12.31 -0.61 -6.34
CA GLU A 10 -13.54 -1.39 -6.11
C GLU A 10 -13.43 -2.25 -4.85
N ARG A 11 -12.29 -2.94 -4.65
CA ARG A 11 -12.05 -3.71 -3.41
C ARG A 11 -12.08 -2.82 -2.17
N LEU A 12 -11.55 -1.60 -2.24
CA LEU A 12 -11.60 -0.62 -1.15
C LEU A 12 -13.01 -0.10 -0.88
N MET A 13 -13.84 0.07 -1.92
CA MET A 13 -15.25 0.46 -1.75
C MET A 13 -16.07 -0.67 -1.11
N GLN A 14 -15.79 -1.93 -1.46
CA GLN A 14 -16.48 -3.10 -0.90
C GLN A 14 -16.05 -3.43 0.54
N ALA A 15 -14.80 -3.14 0.92
CA ALA A 15 -14.23 -3.48 2.22
C ALA A 15 -14.75 -2.65 3.42
N GLY A 16 -15.69 -1.72 3.20
CA GLY A 16 -16.39 -0.95 4.24
C GLY A 16 -15.46 -0.18 5.20
N GLY A 17 -15.34 1.14 5.03
CA GLY A 17 -14.52 1.96 5.93
C GLY A 17 -14.24 3.36 5.39
N ASN A 18 -13.13 3.95 5.85
CA ASN A 18 -12.71 5.31 5.52
C ASN A 18 -12.13 5.38 4.09
N THR A 19 -12.99 5.14 3.09
CA THR A 19 -12.63 4.94 1.67
C THR A 19 -11.80 6.09 1.11
N ALA A 20 -12.04 7.33 1.53
CA ALA A 20 -11.26 8.49 1.10
C ALA A 20 -9.79 8.44 1.56
N ALA A 21 -9.53 7.98 2.78
CA ALA A 21 -8.17 7.83 3.29
C ALA A 21 -7.43 6.66 2.61
N ALA A 22 -8.14 5.55 2.37
CA ALA A 22 -7.59 4.43 1.64
C ALA A 22 -7.23 4.79 0.20
N LEU A 23 -8.09 5.54 -0.49
CA LEU A 23 -7.85 6.00 -1.85
C LEU A 23 -6.60 6.91 -1.92
N LYS A 24 -6.49 7.88 -1.01
CA LYS A 24 -5.33 8.76 -0.91
C LYS A 24 -4.03 8.00 -0.67
N LEU A 25 -4.07 6.98 0.20
CA LEU A 25 -2.90 6.14 0.44
C LEU A 25 -2.50 5.40 -0.83
N LEU A 26 -3.45 4.77 -1.53
CA LEU A 26 -3.19 4.04 -2.76
C LEU A 26 -2.57 4.93 -3.84
N GLU A 27 -3.12 6.13 -4.06
CA GLU A 27 -2.54 7.14 -4.97
C GLU A 27 -1.12 7.54 -4.58
N GLY A 28 -0.87 7.72 -3.27
CA GLY A 28 0.46 7.98 -2.73
C GLY A 28 1.44 6.84 -2.99
N LEU A 29 1.00 5.58 -2.86
CA LEU A 29 1.83 4.40 -3.08
C LEU A 29 2.28 4.23 -4.54
N PHE A 30 1.52 4.73 -5.51
CA PHE A 30 1.96 4.75 -6.91
C PHE A 30 3.12 5.71 -7.15
N SER A 31 3.21 6.80 -6.38
CA SER A 31 4.32 7.76 -6.47
C SER A 31 5.48 7.38 -5.56
N GLN A 32 5.18 6.77 -4.42
CA GLN A 32 6.13 6.38 -3.39
C GLN A 32 5.78 4.97 -2.88
N PRO A 33 6.32 3.90 -3.48
CA PRO A 33 5.96 2.52 -3.12
C PRO A 33 6.49 2.09 -1.75
N VAL A 34 7.36 2.88 -1.13
CA VAL A 34 7.95 2.60 0.18
C VAL A 34 7.54 3.69 1.16
N VAL A 35 6.73 3.35 2.16
CA VAL A 35 6.16 4.29 3.13
C VAL A 35 6.36 3.81 4.57
N THR A 36 6.43 4.74 5.51
CA THR A 36 6.36 4.43 6.95
C THR A 36 4.98 4.72 7.51
N ALA A 37 4.67 4.24 8.71
CA ALA A 37 3.42 4.61 9.39
C ALA A 37 3.24 6.13 9.55
N LYS A 38 4.34 6.89 9.68
CA LYS A 38 4.29 8.35 9.71
C LYS A 38 3.91 8.95 8.36
N ASP A 39 4.41 8.38 7.28
CA ASP A 39 4.04 8.81 5.93
C ASP A 39 2.57 8.52 5.65
N VAL A 40 2.07 7.35 6.04
CA VAL A 40 0.65 7.01 5.91
C VAL A 40 -0.22 8.00 6.68
N ALA A 41 0.12 8.31 7.93
CA ALA A 41 -0.61 9.32 8.70
C ALA A 41 -0.60 10.69 8.02
N ARG A 42 0.54 11.11 7.45
CA ARG A 42 0.68 12.39 6.73
C ARG A 42 -0.13 12.42 5.42
N ILE A 43 -0.11 11.34 4.65
CA ILE A 43 -0.83 11.23 3.36
C ILE A 43 -2.35 11.20 3.60
N THR A 44 -2.78 10.46 4.61
CA THR A 44 -4.21 10.22 4.87
C THR A 44 -4.84 11.25 5.81
N GLY A 45 -4.04 11.98 6.58
CA GLY A 45 -4.50 12.92 7.61
C GLY A 45 -5.17 12.23 8.81
N LEU A 46 -4.97 10.92 8.96
CA LEU A 46 -5.60 10.12 10.01
C LEU A 46 -4.87 10.23 11.35
N SER A 47 -5.61 9.96 12.43
CA SER A 47 -5.00 9.74 13.75
C SER A 47 -4.09 8.52 13.74
N VAL A 48 -3.17 8.43 14.70
CA VAL A 48 -2.24 7.29 14.83
C VAL A 48 -2.98 5.94 14.90
N PRO A 49 -4.04 5.76 15.70
CA PRO A 49 -4.79 4.50 15.73
C PRO A 49 -5.43 4.15 14.38
N ALA A 50 -6.08 5.12 13.74
CA ALA A 50 -6.73 4.92 12.43
C ALA A 50 -5.70 4.61 11.32
N THR A 51 -4.50 5.19 11.43
CA THR A 51 -3.38 4.90 10.53
C THR A 51 -2.95 3.43 10.63
N TYR A 52 -2.76 2.91 11.84
CA TYR A 52 -2.39 1.50 12.02
C TYR A 52 -3.50 0.55 11.57
N SER A 53 -4.77 0.89 11.81
CA SER A 53 -5.90 0.13 11.27
C SER A 53 -5.91 0.11 9.73
N LEU A 54 -5.60 1.23 9.09
CA LEU A 54 -5.53 1.32 7.63
C LEU A 54 -4.34 0.50 7.07
N ILE A 55 -3.17 0.60 7.71
CA ILE A 55 -2.00 -0.20 7.34
C ILE A 55 -2.29 -1.70 7.48
N ALA A 56 -2.94 -2.11 8.56
CA ALA A 56 -3.35 -3.51 8.77
C ALA A 56 -4.29 -3.99 7.66
N LYS A 57 -5.34 -3.21 7.33
CA LYS A 57 -6.23 -3.52 6.19
C LYS A 57 -5.48 -3.64 4.87
N PHE A 58 -4.54 -2.73 4.60
CA PHE A 58 -3.71 -2.80 3.38
C PHE A 58 -2.78 -4.02 3.37
N GLY A 59 -2.30 -4.46 4.54
CA GLY A 59 -1.55 -5.70 4.68
C GLY A 59 -2.42 -6.94 4.43
N GLU A 60 -3.63 -6.98 4.98
CA GLU A 60 -4.60 -8.06 4.76
C GLU A 60 -5.01 -8.19 3.28
N MET A 61 -5.12 -7.06 2.57
CA MET A 61 -5.38 -7.04 1.12
C MET A 61 -4.15 -7.41 0.27
N GLY A 62 -3.00 -7.69 0.89
CA GLY A 62 -1.75 -8.01 0.18
C GLY A 62 -1.07 -6.80 -0.48
N LEU A 63 -1.56 -5.58 -0.23
CA LEU A 63 -1.03 -4.36 -0.83
C LEU A 63 0.26 -3.92 -0.14
N LEU A 64 0.30 -3.91 1.20
CA LEU A 64 1.47 -3.50 1.98
C LEU A 64 2.15 -4.67 2.66
N THR A 65 3.48 -4.77 2.51
CA THR A 65 4.32 -5.73 3.23
C THR A 65 5.31 -4.99 4.10
N GLU A 66 5.45 -5.38 5.37
CA GLU A 66 6.53 -4.87 6.22
C GLU A 66 7.88 -5.46 5.79
N ILE A 67 8.82 -4.59 5.42
CA ILE A 67 10.17 -4.99 4.97
C ILE A 67 11.28 -4.66 5.99
N SER A 68 10.93 -3.99 7.10
CA SER A 68 11.95 -3.39 7.97
C SER A 68 12.61 -4.36 8.95
N GLY A 69 11.96 -5.46 9.33
CA GLY A 69 12.44 -6.40 10.35
C GLY A 69 12.77 -5.78 11.72
N ARG A 70 12.37 -4.52 11.97
CA ARG A 70 12.78 -3.72 13.13
C ARG A 70 11.60 -3.44 14.05
N ARG A 71 11.90 -3.27 15.35
CA ARG A 71 10.90 -2.96 16.38
C ARG A 71 10.36 -1.52 16.28
N TRP A 72 11.11 -0.61 15.67
CA TRP A 72 10.78 0.82 15.54
C TRP A 72 11.09 1.31 14.12
N ARG A 73 10.33 2.31 13.64
CA ARG A 73 10.38 2.83 12.25
C ARG A 73 10.09 1.75 11.20
N ARG A 74 8.95 1.06 11.38
CA ARG A 74 8.49 0.08 10.39
C ARG A 74 8.31 0.72 9.02
N VAL A 75 8.85 0.05 8.03
CA VAL A 75 8.80 0.41 6.63
C VAL A 75 7.94 -0.62 5.92
N TYR A 76 6.98 -0.12 5.15
CA TYR A 76 6.02 -0.90 4.40
C TYR A 76 6.25 -0.65 2.91
N MET A 77 6.27 -1.73 2.14
CA MET A 77 6.44 -1.70 0.70
C MET A 77 5.15 -2.12 0.02
N TYR A 78 4.77 -1.39 -1.03
CA TYR A 78 3.66 -1.72 -1.90
C TYR A 78 4.06 -2.89 -2.82
N ARG A 79 3.64 -4.11 -2.45
CA ARG A 79 4.06 -5.36 -3.12
C ARG A 79 3.59 -5.47 -4.57
N PRO A 80 2.33 -5.12 -4.93
CA PRO A 80 1.85 -5.21 -6.31
C PRO A 80 2.67 -4.36 -7.28
N TYR A 81 3.31 -3.30 -6.80
CA TYR A 81 4.21 -2.49 -7.62
C TYR A 81 5.48 -3.24 -7.98
N ILE A 82 6.09 -3.98 -7.06
CA ILE A 82 7.29 -4.77 -7.35
C ILE A 82 6.96 -5.97 -8.25
N GLU A 83 5.79 -6.61 -8.04
CA GLU A 83 5.33 -7.70 -8.90
C GLU A 83 5.16 -7.26 -10.38
N LEU A 84 4.84 -5.99 -10.64
CA LEU A 84 4.82 -5.44 -12.01
C LEU A 84 6.22 -5.34 -12.64
N PHE A 85 7.29 -5.25 -11.86
CA PHE A 85 8.67 -5.24 -12.37
C PHE A 85 9.32 -6.63 -12.35
N ASP A 86 8.85 -7.54 -11.49
CA ASP A 86 9.36 -8.91 -11.42
C ASP A 86 9.01 -9.72 -12.67
N ASP A 87 7.88 -9.46 -13.34
CA ASP A 87 7.53 -10.10 -14.62
C ASP A 87 8.55 -9.73 -15.74
N ASP A 88 9.19 -8.56 -15.64
CA ASP A 88 10.30 -8.15 -16.53
C ASP A 88 11.64 -8.77 -16.08
N LEU A 89 11.82 -9.03 -14.78
CA LEU A 89 13.04 -9.60 -14.20
C LEU A 89 13.13 -11.14 -14.33
N VAL A 90 12.00 -11.83 -14.36
CA VAL A 90 11.89 -13.29 -14.55
C VAL A 90 12.07 -13.71 -16.02
N ARG A 91 12.10 -12.74 -16.95
CA ARG A 91 12.23 -12.99 -18.40
C ARG A 91 13.62 -12.71 -18.96
N ALA A 92 14.64 -12.55 -18.13
CA ALA A 92 16.03 -12.67 -18.58
C ALA A 92 16.34 -14.16 -18.81
N PRO A 93 16.60 -14.61 -20.04
CA PRO A 93 17.06 -15.98 -20.25
C PRO A 93 18.46 -16.08 -19.66
N VAL A 94 18.62 -16.95 -18.66
CA VAL A 94 19.93 -17.53 -18.33
C VAL A 94 20.40 -18.43 -19.48
#